data_AF-A0A401S7E1-F1
#
_entry.id   AF-A0A401S7E1-F1
#
_cell.length_a   1.000
_cell.length_b   1.000
_cell.length_c   1.000
_cell.angle_alpha   90.00
_cell.angle_beta   90.00
_cell.angle_gamma   90.00
#
_symmetry.space_group_name_H-M   'P 1'
#
loop_
_entity.id
_entity.type
_entity.pdbx_description
1 polymer ?
#
loop_
_entity_poly.entity_id
_entity_poly.type
_entity_poly.pdbx_seq_one_letter_code
_entity_poly.pdbx_strand_id
1 'polypeptide(L)'
;MRFTRGHISGSINIPYSSAFSLDGELIQCASTSLLQSFKGRVVVIVGNIVRNAADFTAHLVKLGYPRVCILDGGINKMKPTGLLMVPSPQI
;
A
#
# COMPACT_ATOMS: atom_id res chain seq x y z
N MET A 1 9.21 -1.23 9.11
CA MET A 1 9.85 -0.02 9.68
C MET A 1 9.68 1.27 8.86
N ARG A 2 9.36 1.28 7.55
CA ARG A 2 9.21 2.56 6.81
C ARG A 2 7.90 3.31 7.11
N PHE A 3 6.80 2.60 7.33
CA PHE A 3 5.49 3.21 7.60
C PHE A 3 5.47 4.07 8.89
N THR A 4 6.17 3.63 9.93
CA THR A 4 6.29 4.37 11.21
C THR A 4 7.18 5.61 11.10
N ARG A 5 7.92 5.80 9.99
CA ARG A 5 8.74 6.99 9.74
C ARG A 5 8.00 8.08 8.95
N GLY A 6 6.73 7.84 8.59
CA GLY A 6 5.92 8.74 7.79
C GLY A 6 5.05 7.97 6.82
N HIS A 7 3.75 8.20 6.89
CA HIS A 7 2.75 7.61 6.00
C HIS A 7 1.63 8.62 5.70
N ILE A 8 0.82 8.35 4.70
CA ILE A 8 -0.35 9.18 4.39
C ILE A 8 -1.43 8.88 5.42
N SER A 9 -2.04 9.90 6.03
CA SER A 9 -3.14 9.67 6.99
C SER A 9 -4.28 8.87 6.35
N GLY A 10 -4.80 7.88 7.07
CA GLY A 10 -5.83 6.97 6.58
C GLY A 10 -5.36 5.90 5.59
N SER A 11 -4.05 5.83 5.28
CA SER A 11 -3.50 4.76 4.43
C SER A 11 -3.37 3.43 5.18
N ILE A 12 -3.45 2.34 4.42
CA ILE A 12 -3.29 0.97 4.92
C ILE A 12 -1.85 0.54 4.69
N ASN A 13 -1.17 0.06 5.73
CA ASN A 13 0.15 -0.55 5.59
C ASN A 13 0.04 -2.04 5.22
N ILE A 14 0.53 -2.42 4.04
CA ILE A 14 0.65 -3.81 3.60
C ILE A 14 2.11 -4.05 3.16
N PRO A 15 2.93 -4.77 3.96
CA PRO A 15 4.31 -5.06 3.59
C PRO A 15 4.37 -5.99 2.36
N TYR A 16 5.10 -5.58 1.32
CA TYR A 16 5.24 -6.34 0.07
C TYR A 16 5.68 -7.79 0.30
N SER A 17 6.67 -8.01 1.17
CA SER A 17 7.27 -9.33 1.44
C SER A 17 6.32 -10.33 2.08
N SER A 18 5.17 -9.90 2.59
CA SER A 18 4.20 -10.74 3.29
C SER A 18 2.76 -10.51 2.80
N ALA A 19 2.60 -9.91 1.63
CA ALA A 19 1.28 -9.56 1.10
C ALA A 19 0.60 -10.74 0.38
N PHE A 20 1.40 -11.53 -0.34
CA PHE A 20 0.92 -12.60 -1.21
C PHE A 20 1.44 -13.96 -0.76
N SER A 21 0.60 -14.99 -0.90
CA SER A 21 1.01 -16.38 -0.74
C SER A 21 1.86 -16.83 -1.93
N LEU A 22 2.41 -18.05 -1.86
CA LEU A 22 3.12 -18.67 -2.99
C LEU A 22 2.22 -18.84 -4.22
N ASP A 23 0.91 -18.96 -4.01
CA ASP A 23 -0.10 -19.08 -5.07
C ASP A 23 -0.51 -17.72 -5.66
N GLY A 24 0.04 -16.62 -5.15
CA GLY A 24 -0.26 -15.26 -5.62
C GLY A 24 -1.53 -14.64 -5.03
N GLU A 25 -2.17 -15.32 -4.07
CA GLU A 25 -3.36 -14.83 -3.36
C GLU A 25 -2.99 -13.88 -2.23
N LEU A 26 -3.88 -12.95 -1.88
CA LEU A 26 -3.67 -12.08 -0.72
C LEU A 26 -3.74 -12.90 0.58
N ILE A 27 -2.70 -12.82 1.40
CA ILE A 27 -2.68 -13.44 2.72
C ILE A 27 -3.71 -12.73 3.61
N GLN A 28 -4.62 -13.48 4.21
CA GLN A 28 -5.67 -12.93 5.08
C GLN A 28 -5.08 -12.37 6.38
N CYS A 29 -5.23 -11.07 6.59
CA CYS A 29 -4.89 -10.35 7.81
C CYS A 29 -5.69 -9.05 7.87
N ALA A 30 -5.65 -8.33 9.00
CA ALA A 30 -6.43 -7.10 9.18
C ALA A 30 -6.27 -6.09 8.02
N SER A 31 -5.04 -5.89 7.52
CA SER A 31 -4.78 -4.94 6.42
C SER A 31 -5.36 -5.40 5.08
N THR A 32 -5.26 -6.69 4.74
CA THR A 32 -5.78 -7.21 3.46
C THR A 32 -7.29 -7.41 3.49
N SER A 33 -7.86 -7.72 4.66
CA SER A 33 -9.31 -7.71 4.87
C SER A 33 -9.90 -6.30 4.73
N LEU A 34 -9.19 -5.28 5.22
CA LEU A 34 -9.57 -3.88 5.02
C LEU A 34 -9.44 -3.45 3.55
N LEU A 35 -8.38 -3.89 2.84
CA LEU A 35 -8.26 -3.69 1.40
C LEU A 35 -9.45 -4.31 0.64
N GLN A 36 -9.85 -5.52 1.02
CA GLN A 36 -10.98 -6.23 0.42
C GLN A 36 -12.31 -5.49 0.64
N SER A 37 -12.53 -4.82 1.78
CA SER A 37 -13.74 -4.02 2.01
C SER A 37 -13.83 -2.77 1.13
N PHE A 38 -12.71 -2.36 0.53
CA PHE A 38 -12.65 -1.28 -0.46
C PHE A 38 -12.74 -1.75 -1.92
N LYS A 39 -13.03 -3.04 -2.17
CA LYS A 39 -13.17 -3.57 -3.53
C LYS A 39 -14.21 -2.76 -4.34
N GLY A 40 -13.86 -2.46 -5.59
CA GLY A 40 -14.66 -1.58 -6.47
C GLY A 40 -14.36 -0.08 -6.35
N ARG A 41 -13.63 0.35 -5.31
CA ARG A 41 -13.11 1.73 -5.21
C ARG A 41 -11.77 1.87 -5.94
N VAL A 42 -11.35 3.12 -6.14
CA VAL A 42 -9.99 3.41 -6.62
C VAL A 42 -8.99 3.13 -5.50
N VAL A 43 -7.98 2.33 -5.79
CA VAL A 43 -6.90 1.98 -4.86
C VAL A 43 -5.60 2.57 -5.39
N VAL A 44 -4.97 3.43 -4.59
CA VAL A 44 -3.68 4.05 -4.92
C VAL A 44 -2.57 3.32 -4.17
N ILE A 45 -1.63 2.75 -4.90
CA ILE A 45 -0.46 2.08 -4.34
C ILE A 45 0.67 3.09 -4.20
N VAL A 46 1.13 3.26 -2.97
CA VAL A 46 2.24 4.15 -2.63
C VAL A 46 3.39 3.33 -2.05
N GLY A 47 4.38 3.06 -2.89
CA GLY A 47 5.61 2.35 -2.51
C GLY A 47 6.81 3.28 -2.38
N ASN A 48 7.91 2.77 -1.83
CA ASN A 48 9.23 3.42 -1.95
C ASN A 48 10.11 2.76 -3.03
N ILE A 49 9.78 1.53 -3.44
CA ILE A 49 10.47 0.80 -4.51
C ILE A 49 9.49 0.67 -5.66
N VAL A 50 9.79 1.30 -6.79
CA VAL A 50 8.89 1.40 -7.96
C VAL A 50 8.51 0.01 -8.48
N ARG A 51 9.51 -0.89 -8.63
CA ARG A 51 9.27 -2.26 -9.09
C ARG A 51 8.28 -3.01 -8.20
N ASN A 52 8.47 -2.98 -6.88
CA ASN A 52 7.57 -3.66 -5.95
C ASN A 52 6.14 -3.09 -6.01
N ALA A 53 5.98 -1.78 -6.19
CA ALA A 53 4.67 -1.16 -6.35
C ALA A 53 4.00 -1.61 -7.66
N ALA A 54 4.76 -1.71 -8.75
CA ALA A 54 4.27 -2.22 -10.04
C ALA A 54 3.85 -3.69 -9.94
N ASP A 55 4.70 -4.54 -9.38
CA ASP A 55 4.41 -5.97 -9.21
C ASP A 55 3.18 -6.18 -8.31
N PHE A 56 3.10 -5.45 -7.19
CA PHE A 56 1.95 -5.50 -6.28
C PHE A 56 0.64 -5.09 -6.98
N THR A 57 0.69 -4.02 -7.77
CA THR A 57 -0.46 -3.54 -8.55
C THR A 57 -0.91 -4.58 -9.57
N ALA A 58 0.03 -5.19 -10.29
CA ALA A 58 -0.27 -6.24 -11.26
C ALA A 58 -0.95 -7.45 -10.61
N HIS A 59 -0.53 -7.84 -9.40
CA HIS A 59 -1.20 -8.91 -8.65
C HIS A 59 -2.63 -8.51 -8.25
N LEU A 60 -2.85 -7.29 -7.76
CA LEU A 60 -4.20 -6.82 -7.44
C LEU A 60 -5.14 -6.84 -8.65
N VAL A 61 -4.66 -6.46 -9.84
CA VAL A 61 -5.47 -6.55 -11.07
C VAL A 61 -5.92 -7.99 -11.32
N LYS A 62 -5.01 -8.98 -11.19
CA LYS A 62 -5.35 -10.41 -11.34
C LYS A 62 -6.38 -10.90 -10.33
N LEU A 63 -6.38 -10.33 -9.12
CA LEU A 63 -7.34 -10.63 -8.05
C LEU A 63 -8.68 -9.86 -8.18
N GLY A 64 -8.88 -9.18 -9.31
CA GLY A 64 -10.12 -8.49 -9.63
C GLY A 64 -10.27 -7.14 -8.94
N TYR A 65 -9.17 -6.41 -8.74
CA TYR A 65 -9.19 -4.99 -8.39
C TYR A 65 -9.00 -4.15 -9.66
N PRO A 66 -10.07 -3.77 -10.39
CA PRO A 66 -9.96 -3.17 -11.72
C PRO A 66 -9.50 -1.71 -11.71
N ARG A 67 -9.51 -1.04 -10.55
CA ARG A 67 -9.24 0.40 -10.41
C ARG A 67 -8.05 0.64 -9.49
N VAL A 68 -6.89 0.10 -9.86
CA VAL A 68 -5.63 0.29 -9.13
C VAL A 68 -4.69 1.20 -9.93
N CYS A 69 -4.02 2.12 -9.25
CA CYS A 69 -2.97 2.96 -9.84
C CYS A 69 -1.81 3.13 -8.86
N ILE A 70 -0.67 3.61 -9.38
CA ILE A 70 0.54 3.82 -8.60
C ILE A 70 0.80 5.32 -8.54
N LEU A 71 1.15 5.83 -7.36
CA LEU A 71 1.68 7.18 -7.25
C LEU A 71 3.12 7.19 -7.78
N ASP A 72 3.34 7.80 -8.95
CA ASP A 72 4.68 7.95 -9.51
C ASP A 72 5.62 8.69 -8.56
N GLY A 73 6.86 8.24 -8.45
CA GLY A 73 7.84 8.72 -7.45
C GLY A 73 7.53 8.32 -5.99
N GLY A 74 6.39 7.66 -5.74
CA GLY A 74 6.06 7.04 -4.46
C GLY A 74 5.96 8.01 -3.28
N ILE A 75 6.25 7.51 -2.08
CA ILE A 75 6.15 8.30 -0.84
C ILE A 75 7.07 9.53 -0.83
N ASN A 76 8.15 9.54 -1.62
CA ASN A 76 9.07 10.67 -1.68
C ASN A 76 8.43 11.91 -2.30
N LYS A 77 7.47 11.76 -3.21
CA LYS A 77 6.68 12.88 -3.75
C LYS A 77 5.75 13.50 -2.73
N MET A 78 5.41 12.78 -1.66
CA MET A 78 4.56 13.26 -0.58
C MET A 78 5.33 13.98 0.54
N LYS A 79 6.66 13.78 0.64
CA LYS A 79 7.48 14.48 1.65
C LYS A 79 7.35 16.01 1.61
N PRO A 80 7.48 16.70 0.45
CA PRO A 80 7.43 18.16 0.42
C PRO A 80 6.03 18.74 0.64
N THR A 81 4.96 17.94 0.61
CA THR A 81 3.59 18.44 0.75
C THR A 81 3.17 18.67 2.21
N GLY A 82 3.94 18.15 3.18
CA GLY A 82 3.59 18.21 4.60
C GLY A 82 2.41 17.31 5.00
N LEU A 83 1.89 16.48 4.08
CA LEU A 83 0.72 15.61 4.33
C LEU A 83 1.08 14.27 5.00
N LEU A 84 2.36 14.01 5.24
CA LEU A 84 2.81 12.78 5.90
C LEU A 84 2.60 12.87 7.41
N MET A 85 1.91 11.88 7.96
CA MET A 85 1.77 11.68 9.40
C MET A 85 2.89 10.77 9.90
N VAL A 86 3.60 11.23 10.93
CA VAL A 86 4.57 10.42 11.67
C VAL A 86 3.92 10.09 13.02
N PRO A 87 3.73 8.80 13.38
CA PRO A 87 3.27 8.44 14.70
C PRO A 87 4.26 8.98 15.74
N SER A 88 3.77 9.65 16.77
CA SER A 88 4.61 10.07 17.89
C SER A 88 5.27 8.84 18.52
N PRO A 89 6.53 8.93 18.98
CA PRO A 89 7.14 7.87 19.77
C PRO A 89 6.22 7.56 20.96
N GLN A 90 5.84 6.29 21.12
CA GLN A 90 5.24 5.86 22.37
C GLN A 90 6.36 5.87 23.40
N ILE A 91 6.28 6.80 24.36
CA ILE A 91 7.18 6.92 25.53
C ILE A 91 6.86 5.78 26.50
#